data_AF-A0A1H3PGQ4-F1
#
_entry.id   AF-A0A1H3PGQ4-F1
#
_cell.length_a   1.000
_cell.length_b   1.000
_cell.length_c   1.000
_cell.angle_alpha   90.00
_cell.angle_beta   90.00
_cell.angle_gamma   90.00
#
_symmetry.space_group_name_H-M   'P 1'
#
loop_
_entity.id
_entity.type
_entity.pdbx_description
1 polymer ?
#
loop_
_entity_poly.entity_id
_entity_poly.type
_entity_poly.pdbx_seq_one_letter_code
_entity_poly.pdbx_strand_id
1 'polypeptide(L)'
;MLTYKERPMRTALPVAALCLAMLGACARDERPAPSKLPDAAQAHAALADMFGDPSLLEGASVILGTCVAALEATHAGQTACTVKVQTGAGSSETQADFYWNGERWVAMPSQSQDKLPFPDPKLK
;
A
#
# COMPACT_ATOMS: atom_id res chain seq x y z
N MET A 1 39.44 -33.24 63.97
CA MET A 1 39.98 -33.28 62.59
C MET A 1 39.28 -34.40 61.84
N LEU A 2 38.28 -34.05 61.03
CA LEU A 2 37.53 -35.00 60.19
C LEU A 2 37.75 -34.57 58.75
N THR A 3 38.56 -35.35 58.02
CA THR A 3 38.75 -35.24 56.57
C THR A 3 37.65 -36.07 55.91
N TYR A 4 36.64 -35.40 55.35
CA TYR A 4 35.62 -36.05 54.52
C TYR A 4 35.99 -35.92 53.04
N LYS A 5 36.02 -37.06 52.36
CA LYS A 5 36.46 -37.28 50.99
C LYS A 5 35.22 -37.46 50.12
N GLU A 6 34.86 -36.46 49.34
CA GLU A 6 33.74 -36.54 48.38
C GLU A 6 34.30 -36.71 46.96
N ARG A 7 33.92 -37.81 46.30
CA ARG A 7 34.23 -38.09 44.88
C ARG A 7 33.15 -37.49 43.98
N PRO A 8 33.48 -37.16 42.72
CA PRO A 8 32.55 -36.54 41.79
C PRO A 8 31.64 -37.61 41.15
N MET A 9 30.33 -37.35 41.10
CA MET A 9 29.41 -38.13 40.29
C MET A 9 28.83 -37.23 39.20
N ARG A 10 29.28 -37.48 37.97
CA ARG A 10 28.70 -36.95 36.74
C ARG A 10 27.38 -37.68 36.48
N THR A 11 26.30 -36.93 36.30
CA THR A 11 25.12 -37.37 35.54
C THR A 11 24.63 -36.19 34.71
N ALA A 12 25.16 -36.13 33.49
CA ALA A 12 24.57 -35.37 32.40
C ALA A 12 23.44 -36.21 31.80
N LEU A 13 22.24 -35.66 31.64
CA LEU A 13 21.37 -36.00 30.50
C LEU A 13 20.36 -34.84 30.29
N PRO A 14 19.91 -34.65 29.03
CA PRO A 14 19.47 -33.37 28.48
C PRO A 14 17.93 -33.31 28.42
N VAL A 15 17.37 -32.19 27.95
CA VAL A 15 16.35 -32.15 26.88
C VAL A 15 15.96 -30.68 26.66
N ALA A 16 16.04 -30.31 25.39
CA ALA A 16 15.73 -29.03 24.79
C ALA A 16 14.50 -28.36 25.39
N ALA A 17 14.70 -27.20 26.00
CA ALA A 17 13.63 -26.27 26.27
C ALA A 17 13.06 -25.77 24.95
N LEU A 18 11.79 -26.08 24.78
CA LEU A 18 10.92 -25.81 23.65
C LEU A 18 10.78 -24.29 23.41
N CYS A 19 11.73 -23.67 22.71
CA CYS A 19 11.53 -22.34 22.15
C CYS A 19 10.66 -22.47 20.88
N LEU A 20 9.35 -22.69 21.07
CA LEU A 20 8.35 -22.40 20.03
C LEU A 20 8.33 -20.87 19.86
N ALA A 21 9.26 -20.37 19.07
CA ALA A 21 9.28 -19.00 18.62
C ALA A 21 7.93 -18.72 17.96
N MET A 22 7.25 -17.70 18.49
CA MET A 22 6.06 -17.11 17.90
C MET A 22 6.40 -16.60 16.50
N LEU A 23 6.32 -17.46 15.49
CA LEU A 23 6.09 -17.06 14.12
C LEU A 23 4.60 -16.72 14.01
N GLY A 24 4.20 -15.66 14.72
CA GLY A 24 3.04 -14.87 14.38
C GLY A 24 3.36 -14.22 13.05
N ALA A 25 3.25 -14.99 11.97
CA ALA A 25 3.14 -14.45 10.64
C ALA A 25 1.96 -13.49 10.68
N CYS A 26 2.25 -12.19 10.68
CA CYS A 26 1.35 -11.22 10.10
C CYS A 26 1.21 -11.61 8.63
N ALA A 27 0.41 -12.64 8.36
CA ALA A 27 -0.22 -12.80 7.07
C ALA A 27 -1.20 -11.63 6.99
N ARG A 28 -0.67 -10.45 6.63
CA ARG A 28 -1.47 -9.50 5.88
C ARG A 28 -2.00 -10.33 4.72
N ASP A 29 -3.32 -10.38 4.60
CA ASP A 29 -4.03 -10.95 3.47
C ASP A 29 -3.64 -10.07 2.25
N GLU A 30 -2.38 -10.17 1.82
CA GLU A 30 -1.83 -9.54 0.62
C GLU A 30 -2.38 -10.33 -0.54
N ARG A 31 -3.70 -10.18 -0.75
CA ARG A 31 -4.31 -10.57 -2.00
C ARG A 31 -3.53 -9.84 -3.08
N PRO A 32 -3.05 -10.57 -4.09
CA PRO A 32 -2.19 -9.99 -5.11
C PRO A 32 -2.90 -8.79 -5.71
N ALA A 33 -2.17 -7.68 -5.84
CA ALA A 33 -2.70 -6.51 -6.52
C ALA A 33 -3.16 -6.91 -7.93
N PRO A 34 -4.27 -6.33 -8.43
CA PRO A 34 -4.65 -6.50 -9.82
C PRO A 34 -3.47 -6.13 -10.73
N SER A 35 -3.26 -6.89 -11.80
CA SER A 35 -2.15 -6.66 -12.73
C SER A 35 -2.31 -5.41 -13.60
N LYS A 36 -3.44 -4.71 -13.47
CA LYS A 36 -3.80 -3.51 -14.21
C LYS A 36 -4.07 -2.38 -13.24
N LEU A 37 -3.84 -1.15 -13.68
CA LEU A 37 -4.25 0.08 -12.98
C LEU A 37 -5.79 0.12 -12.79
N PRO A 38 -6.30 0.93 -11.84
CA PRO A 38 -7.73 1.12 -11.71
C PRO A 38 -8.33 1.61 -13.04
N ASP A 39 -9.49 1.06 -13.40
CA ASP A 39 -10.29 1.65 -14.46
C ASP A 39 -10.92 2.99 -14.00
N ALA A 40 -11.63 3.68 -14.89
CA ALA A 40 -12.22 4.98 -14.60
C ALA A 40 -13.20 4.96 -13.41
N ALA A 41 -14.00 3.90 -13.26
CA ALA A 41 -14.96 3.79 -12.17
C ALA A 41 -14.25 3.52 -10.83
N GLN A 42 -13.24 2.65 -10.85
CA GLN A 42 -12.41 2.36 -9.68
C GLN A 42 -11.60 3.58 -9.24
N ALA A 43 -11.03 4.33 -10.19
CA ALA A 43 -10.29 5.56 -9.92
C ALA A 43 -11.22 6.65 -9.36
N HIS A 44 -12.43 6.79 -9.91
CA HIS A 44 -13.45 7.70 -9.39
C HIS A 44 -13.78 7.36 -7.93
N ALA A 45 -14.11 6.11 -7.63
CA ALA A 45 -14.44 5.67 -6.28
C ALA A 45 -13.28 5.91 -5.30
N ALA A 46 -12.06 5.57 -5.71
CA ALA A 46 -10.86 5.76 -4.89
C ALA A 46 -10.60 7.25 -4.57
N LEU A 47 -10.80 8.15 -5.54
CA LEU A 47 -10.65 9.60 -5.33
C LEU A 47 -11.78 10.19 -4.50
N ALA A 48 -13.03 9.74 -4.72
CA ALA A 48 -14.18 10.16 -3.90
C ALA A 48 -13.93 9.88 -2.42
N ASP A 49 -13.40 8.70 -2.11
CA ASP A 49 -13.00 8.33 -0.75
C ASP A 49 -11.84 9.17 -0.22
N MET A 50 -10.85 9.46 -1.06
CA MET A 50 -9.70 10.31 -0.69
C MET A 50 -10.15 11.73 -0.29
N PHE A 51 -11.18 12.27 -0.95
CA PHE A 51 -11.76 13.57 -0.58
C PHE A 51 -12.70 13.50 0.62
N GLY A 52 -13.11 12.31 1.05
CA GLY A 52 -13.99 12.10 2.21
C GLY A 52 -15.45 12.46 1.98
N ASP A 53 -15.81 12.94 0.80
CA ASP A 53 -17.17 13.29 0.40
C ASP A 53 -17.40 12.88 -1.07
N PRO A 54 -18.18 11.81 -1.33
CA PRO A 54 -18.43 11.33 -2.68
C PRO A 54 -19.26 12.31 -3.53
N SER A 55 -19.99 13.24 -2.90
CA SER A 55 -20.77 14.25 -3.65
C SER A 55 -19.88 15.23 -4.41
N LEU A 56 -18.61 15.39 -4.00
CA LEU A 56 -17.64 16.27 -4.68
C LEU A 56 -17.28 15.81 -6.09
N LEU A 57 -17.43 14.52 -6.37
CA LEU A 57 -17.21 13.94 -7.69
C LEU A 57 -18.51 13.50 -8.36
N GLU A 58 -19.68 13.80 -7.79
CA GLU A 58 -20.95 13.43 -8.40
C GLU A 58 -21.11 14.07 -9.79
N GLY A 59 -21.41 13.24 -10.79
CA GLY A 59 -21.48 13.69 -12.19
C GLY A 59 -20.12 14.03 -12.83
N ALA A 60 -19.00 13.81 -12.13
CA ALA A 60 -17.67 13.99 -12.66
C ALA A 60 -17.13 12.70 -13.30
N SER A 61 -16.44 12.85 -14.43
CA SER A 61 -15.59 11.80 -15.00
C SER A 61 -14.18 11.91 -14.47
N VAL A 62 -13.58 10.77 -14.11
CA VAL A 62 -12.18 10.67 -13.70
C VAL A 62 -11.41 9.94 -14.78
N ILE A 63 -10.33 10.55 -15.27
CA ILE A 63 -9.49 10.02 -16.33
C ILE A 63 -8.06 9.98 -15.83
N LEU A 64 -7.43 8.80 -15.88
CA LEU A 64 -6.02 8.63 -15.53
C LEU A 64 -5.13 8.95 -16.73
N GLY A 65 -4.05 9.69 -16.49
CA GLY A 65 -3.07 10.06 -17.50
C GLY A 65 -1.81 9.21 -17.43
N THR A 66 -0.66 9.86 -17.33
CA THR A 66 0.63 9.22 -17.10
C THR A 66 0.68 8.67 -15.69
N CYS A 67 1.04 7.39 -15.61
CA CYS A 67 1.25 6.68 -14.36
C CYS A 67 2.69 6.15 -14.29
N VAL A 68 3.35 6.32 -13.15
CA VAL A 68 4.71 5.86 -12.86
C VAL A 68 4.76 5.23 -11.47
N ALA A 69 5.82 4.46 -11.17
CA ALA A 69 6.03 3.99 -9.80
C ALA A 69 6.13 5.19 -8.84
N ALA A 70 5.42 5.13 -7.71
CA ALA A 70 5.43 6.21 -6.73
C ALA A 70 6.81 6.36 -6.07
N LEU A 71 7.28 7.61 -5.92
CA LEU A 71 8.63 7.93 -5.40
C LEU A 71 8.82 7.48 -3.95
N GLU A 72 7.81 7.68 -3.11
CA GLU A 72 7.81 7.35 -1.68
C GLU A 72 6.70 6.34 -1.36
N ALA A 73 6.67 5.24 -2.11
CA ALA A 73 5.65 4.20 -1.95
C ALA A 73 5.64 3.61 -0.53
N THR A 74 4.52 3.76 0.18
CA THR A 74 4.27 3.10 1.47
C THR A 74 3.46 1.81 1.32
N HIS A 75 2.95 1.54 0.12
CA HIS A 75 2.18 0.35 -0.22
C HIS A 75 2.78 -0.39 -1.42
N ALA A 76 2.67 -1.72 -1.42
CA ALA A 76 3.14 -2.55 -2.52
C ALA A 76 2.40 -2.20 -3.82
N GLY A 77 3.16 -1.99 -4.90
CA GLY A 77 2.59 -1.64 -6.21
C GLY A 77 1.98 -0.23 -6.30
N GLN A 78 2.21 0.63 -5.30
CA GLN A 78 1.72 2.01 -5.33
C GLN A 78 2.22 2.75 -6.58
N THR A 79 1.27 3.31 -7.32
CA THR A 79 1.51 3.96 -8.61
C THR A 79 1.02 5.39 -8.55
N ALA A 80 1.90 6.34 -8.84
CA ALA A 80 1.55 7.75 -8.96
C ALA A 80 0.99 8.03 -10.35
N CYS A 81 -0.17 8.66 -10.44
CA CYS A 81 -0.82 9.02 -11.70
C CYS A 81 -1.22 10.50 -11.73
N THR A 82 -1.11 11.11 -12.90
CA THR A 82 -1.89 12.31 -13.21
C THR A 82 -3.36 11.93 -13.40
N VAL A 83 -4.24 12.85 -13.01
CA VAL A 83 -5.68 12.64 -12.98
C VAL A 83 -6.38 13.88 -13.54
N LYS A 84 -7.24 13.70 -14.54
CA LYS A 84 -8.19 14.73 -14.96
C LYS A 84 -9.55 14.44 -14.34
N VAL A 85 -10.05 15.39 -13.56
CA VAL A 85 -11.43 15.43 -13.09
C VAL A 85 -12.20 16.35 -14.03
N GLN A 86 -13.20 15.80 -14.72
CA GLN A 86 -13.98 16.53 -15.72
C GLN A 86 -15.46 16.57 -15.32
N THR A 87 -16.03 17.76 -15.29
CA THR A 87 -17.45 18.01 -15.03
C THR A 87 -18.06 18.77 -16.22
N GLY A 88 -19.38 18.96 -16.20
CA GLY A 88 -20.04 19.84 -17.18
C GLY A 88 -19.58 21.30 -17.11
N ALA A 89 -18.98 21.74 -16.00
CA ALA A 89 -18.51 23.11 -15.79
C ALA A 89 -17.05 23.33 -16.19
N GLY A 90 -16.26 22.27 -16.40
CA GLY A 90 -14.86 22.37 -16.76
C GLY A 90 -14.04 21.13 -16.39
N SER A 91 -12.72 21.24 -16.46
CA SER A 91 -11.81 20.17 -16.05
C SER A 91 -10.68 20.71 -15.20
N SER A 92 -10.27 19.91 -14.21
CA SER A 92 -9.09 20.14 -13.40
C SER A 92 -8.14 18.96 -13.53
N GLU A 93 -6.84 19.22 -13.64
CA GLU A 93 -5.80 18.20 -13.60
C GLU A 93 -5.12 18.26 -12.23
N THR A 94 -4.98 17.09 -11.61
CA THR A 94 -4.33 16.88 -10.32
C THR A 94 -3.51 15.60 -10.37
N GLN A 95 -2.94 15.17 -9.24
CA GLN A 95 -2.12 13.98 -9.15
C GLN A 95 -2.46 13.20 -7.89
N ALA A 96 -2.50 11.87 -8.01
CA ALA A 96 -2.80 10.97 -6.90
C ALA A 96 -2.02 9.67 -7.06
N ASP A 97 -1.66 9.07 -5.94
CA ASP A 97 -1.12 7.73 -5.89
C ASP A 97 -2.26 6.74 -5.66
N PHE A 98 -2.21 5.62 -6.37
CA PHE A 98 -3.17 4.53 -6.26
C PHE A 98 -2.47 3.25 -5.80
N TYR A 99 -3.08 2.53 -4.88
CA TYR A 99 -2.63 1.20 -4.49
C TYR A 99 -3.83 0.27 -4.23
N TRP A 100 -3.59 -1.03 -4.31
CA TRP A 100 -4.57 -2.05 -3.96
C TRP A 100 -4.45 -2.42 -2.48
N ASN A 101 -5.55 -2.34 -1.73
CA ASN A 101 -5.54 -2.68 -0.30
C ASN A 101 -5.93 -4.14 0.01
N GLY A 102 -6.14 -4.97 -1.01
CA GLY A 102 -6.66 -6.33 -0.89
C GLY A 102 -8.12 -6.49 -1.35
N GLU A 103 -8.88 -5.41 -1.37
CA GLU A 103 -10.31 -5.41 -1.70
C GLU A 103 -10.67 -4.40 -2.77
N ARG A 104 -10.03 -3.23 -2.75
CA ARG A 104 -10.31 -2.12 -3.65
C ARG A 104 -9.09 -1.27 -3.88
N TRP A 105 -9.19 -0.42 -4.90
CA TRP A 105 -8.23 0.65 -5.12
C TRP A 105 -8.44 1.76 -4.10
N VAL A 106 -7.34 2.26 -3.56
CA VAL A 106 -7.30 3.40 -2.64
C VAL A 106 -6.43 4.47 -3.27
N ALA A 107 -6.93 5.71 -3.24
CA ALA A 107 -6.17 6.88 -3.68
C ALA A 107 -5.62 7.64 -2.47
N MET A 108 -4.45 8.25 -2.64
CA MET A 108 -3.84 9.15 -1.67
C MET A 108 -3.12 10.30 -2.39
N PRO A 109 -2.88 11.44 -1.71
CA PRO A 109 -2.12 12.53 -2.30
C PRO A 109 -0.74 12.07 -2.79
N SER A 110 -0.36 12.48 -4.00
CA SER A 110 0.91 12.06 -4.60
C SER A 110 2.11 12.85 -4.06
N GLN A 111 3.18 12.14 -3.72
CA GLN A 111 4.51 12.73 -3.48
C GLN A 111 5.40 12.73 -4.74
N SER A 112 4.86 12.31 -5.89
CA SER A 112 5.62 12.13 -7.14
C SER A 112 5.45 13.30 -8.11
N GLN A 113 5.16 14.51 -7.61
CA GLN A 113 4.82 15.67 -8.43
C GLN A 113 5.91 16.08 -9.41
N ASP A 114 7.16 16.01 -9.00
CA ASP A 114 8.32 16.30 -9.86
C ASP A 114 8.61 15.19 -10.89
N LYS A 115 7.90 14.07 -10.85
CA LYS A 115 8.05 12.94 -11.78
C LYS A 115 6.92 12.84 -12.79
N LEU A 116 5.80 13.46 -12.51
CA LEU A 116 4.64 13.45 -13.36
C LEU A 116 4.63 14.70 -14.25
N PRO A 117 4.28 14.56 -15.55
CA PRO A 117 4.18 15.72 -16.42
C PRO A 117 3.00 16.60 -15.97
N PHE A 118 3.17 17.92 -16.02
CA PHE A 118 2.07 18.86 -15.81
C PHE A 118 2.20 20.07 -16.76
N PRO A 119 1.21 20.35 -17.62
CA PRO A 119 0.01 19.55 -17.88
C PRO A 119 0.37 18.21 -18.57
N ASP A 120 -0.40 17.15 -18.31
CA ASP A 120 -0.15 15.84 -18.88
C ASP A 120 -0.59 15.76 -20.36
N PRO A 121 0.31 15.41 -21.29
CA PRO A 121 -0.04 15.25 -22.70
C PRO A 121 -1.09 14.16 -22.97
N LYS A 122 -1.26 13.16 -22.10
CA LYS A 122 -2.27 12.09 -22.21
C LYS A 122 -3.67 12.52 -21.77
N LEU A 123 -3.79 13.64 -21.07
CA LEU A 123 -5.05 14.15 -20.54
C LEU A 123 -5.66 15.25 -21.43
N LYS A 124 -5.12 15.46 -22.63
CA LYS A 124 -5.67 16.41 -23.61
C LYS A 124 -6.93 15.89 -24.29
#